data_AF-A0A4U0WJC6-F1
#
_entry.id   AF-A0A4U0WJC6-F1
#
_cell.length_a   1.000
_cell.length_b   1.000
_cell.length_c   1.000
_cell.angle_alpha   90.00
_cell.angle_beta   90.00
_cell.angle_gamma   90.00
#
_symmetry.space_group_name_H-M   'P 1'
#
loop_
_entity.id
_entity.type
_entity.pdbx_description
1 polymer ?
#
loop_
_entity_poly.entity_id
_entity_poly.type
_entity_poly.pdbx_seq_one_letter_code
_entity_poly.pdbx_strand_id
1 'polypeptide(L)'
;MDKSASLRTFRRLLALPQPLRQRTFSILNRPPPNYPGHVPLTLAERGALAVGSAFGSLRNPHRHDLIAALGEATAKPYFISRLRTAMLANPTGRRILRDRPRITSQTMSLEKLRQLPEDTVGRAYAAWLDREGVTPDTRDQVRYIDDPEEA
;
A
#
# COMPACT_ATOMS: atom_id res chain seq x y z
N MET A 1 -29.09 -37.43 9.05
CA MET A 1 -28.26 -36.22 9.22
C MET A 1 -27.38 -36.43 10.45
N ASP A 2 -26.17 -36.93 10.24
CA ASP A 2 -25.31 -37.45 11.32
C ASP A 2 -24.41 -36.35 11.92
N LYS A 3 -24.82 -35.84 13.09
CA LYS A 3 -24.10 -34.79 13.84
C LYS A 3 -22.75 -35.28 14.40
N SER A 4 -22.49 -36.60 14.41
CA SER A 4 -21.29 -37.20 15.00
C SER A 4 -20.03 -37.01 14.15
N ALA A 5 -20.17 -36.92 12.82
CA ALA A 5 -19.04 -36.76 11.91
C ALA A 5 -18.38 -35.37 12.03
N SER A 6 -19.19 -34.31 12.17
CA SER A 6 -18.71 -32.92 12.26
C SER A 6 -17.86 -32.64 13.50
N LEU A 7 -18.19 -33.28 14.63
CA LEU A 7 -17.49 -33.10 15.91
C LEU A 7 -16.12 -33.78 15.92
N ARG A 8 -15.95 -34.88 15.18
CA ARG A 8 -14.67 -35.61 15.10
C ARG A 8 -13.63 -34.87 14.26
N THR A 9 -14.06 -34.20 13.19
CA THR A 9 -13.20 -33.38 12.33
C THR A 9 -12.67 -32.17 13.07
N PHE A 10 -13.51 -31.50 13.87
CA PHE A 10 -13.12 -30.37 14.71
C PHE A 10 -12.08 -30.76 15.77
N ARG A 11 -12.21 -31.94 16.36
CA ARG A 11 -11.29 -32.44 17.39
C ARG A 11 -9.90 -32.80 16.84
N ARG A 12 -9.81 -33.23 15.58
CA ARG A 12 -8.52 -33.48 14.89
C ARG A 12 -7.78 -32.18 14.54
N LEU A 13 -8.49 -31.13 14.14
CA LEU A 13 -7.88 -29.82 13.82
C LEU A 13 -7.25 -29.16 15.06
N LEU A 14 -7.79 -29.42 16.24
CA LEU A 14 -7.28 -28.92 17.52
C LEU A 14 -6.04 -29.67 18.03
N ALA A 15 -5.78 -30.87 17.50
CA ALA A 15 -4.68 -31.76 17.91
C ALA A 15 -3.39 -31.60 17.07
N LEU A 16 -3.40 -30.72 16.05
CA LEU A 16 -2.22 -30.42 15.25
C LEU A 16 -1.24 -29.50 16.03
N PRO A 17 0.08 -29.67 15.88
CA PRO A 17 1.07 -28.79 16.50
C PRO A 17 0.85 -27.33 16.06
N GLN A 18 1.05 -26.37 16.97
CA GLN A 18 0.77 -24.94 16.78
C GLN A 18 1.21 -24.35 15.42
N PRO A 19 2.40 -24.66 14.84
CA PRO A 19 2.80 -24.10 13.53
C PRO A 19 1.94 -24.61 12.36
N LEU A 20 1.41 -25.84 12.43
CA LEU A 20 0.50 -26.37 11.41
C LEU A 20 -0.91 -25.81 11.57
N ARG A 21 -1.32 -25.53 12.81
CA ARG A 21 -2.62 -24.92 13.12
C ARG A 21 -2.71 -23.44 12.71
N GLN A 22 -1.60 -22.72 12.74
CA GLN A 22 -1.52 -21.35 12.20
C GLN A 22 -1.62 -21.34 10.66
N ARG A 23 -1.17 -22.40 9.98
CA ARG A 23 -1.31 -22.55 8.53
C ARG A 23 -2.71 -22.96 8.09
N THR A 24 -3.45 -23.72 8.91
CA THR A 24 -4.81 -24.17 8.54
C THR A 24 -5.89 -23.08 8.61
N PHE A 25 -5.65 -21.97 9.30
CA PHE A 25 -6.49 -20.76 9.22
C PHE A 25 -6.06 -19.80 8.10
N SER A 26 -4.97 -20.09 7.38
CA SER A 26 -4.64 -19.43 6.11
C SER A 26 -5.47 -20.07 4.99
N ILE A 27 -6.77 -19.78 5.00
CA ILE A 27 -7.73 -20.29 3.98
C ILE A 27 -7.32 -19.85 2.56
N LEU A 28 -6.44 -18.86 2.47
CA LEU A 28 -5.77 -18.42 1.26
C LEU A 28 -4.28 -18.67 1.45
N ASN A 29 -3.71 -19.58 0.67
CA ASN A 29 -2.29 -19.88 0.67
C ASN A 29 -1.54 -18.67 0.11
N ARG A 30 -1.25 -17.68 0.96
CA ARG A 30 -0.65 -16.42 0.56
C ARG A 30 0.82 -16.65 0.18
N PRO A 31 1.30 -16.18 -0.99
CA PRO A 31 2.69 -16.34 -1.37
C PRO A 31 3.61 -15.56 -0.41
N PRO A 32 4.92 -15.88 -0.35
CA PRO A 32 5.86 -15.09 0.43
C PRO A 32 5.99 -13.65 -0.13
N PRO A 33 6.37 -12.67 0.70
CA PRO A 33 6.59 -11.30 0.24
C PRO A 33 7.80 -11.20 -0.71
N ASN A 34 7.69 -10.39 -1.76
CA ASN A 34 8.73 -10.22 -2.78
C ASN A 34 9.85 -9.26 -2.34
N TYR A 35 9.56 -8.34 -1.42
CA TYR A 35 10.50 -7.35 -0.89
C TYR A 35 10.04 -6.88 0.51
N PRO A 36 10.91 -6.21 1.31
CA PRO A 36 10.55 -5.74 2.65
C PRO A 36 9.33 -4.81 2.63
N GLY A 37 8.32 -5.08 3.45
CA GLY A 37 7.07 -4.31 3.50
C GLY A 37 5.99 -4.75 2.51
N HIS A 38 6.31 -5.63 1.55
CA HIS A 38 5.32 -6.21 0.64
C HIS A 38 4.34 -7.13 1.39
N VAL A 39 3.05 -6.97 1.10
CA VAL A 39 1.94 -7.81 1.57
C VAL A 39 1.28 -8.44 0.35
N PRO A 40 1.66 -9.68 0.01
CA PRO A 40 1.09 -10.39 -1.13
C PRO A 40 -0.41 -10.62 -0.93
N LEU A 41 -1.20 -10.43 -1.97
CA LEU A 41 -2.63 -10.67 -1.96
C LEU A 41 -3.03 -11.64 -3.06
N THR A 42 -3.93 -12.58 -2.73
CA THR A 42 -4.65 -13.34 -3.76
C THR A 42 -5.62 -12.44 -4.53
N LEU A 43 -6.08 -12.88 -5.70
CA LEU A 43 -7.03 -12.11 -6.50
C LEU A 43 -8.33 -11.79 -5.73
N ALA A 44 -8.81 -12.75 -4.93
CA ALA A 44 -9.99 -12.57 -4.09
C ALA A 44 -9.74 -11.56 -2.95
N GLU A 45 -8.60 -11.64 -2.26
CA GLU A 45 -8.23 -10.66 -1.23
C GLU A 45 -8.05 -9.26 -1.82
N ARG A 46 -7.41 -9.16 -2.99
CA ARG A 46 -7.21 -7.88 -3.69
C ARG A 46 -8.55 -7.27 -4.10
N GLY A 47 -9.47 -8.07 -4.62
CA GLY A 47 -10.83 -7.63 -4.95
C GLY A 47 -11.62 -7.17 -3.72
N ALA A 48 -11.57 -7.96 -2.63
CA ALA A 48 -12.20 -7.59 -1.37
C ALA A 48 -11.60 -6.30 -0.77
N LEU A 49 -10.27 -6.15 -0.82
CA LEU A 49 -9.56 -4.95 -0.39
C LEU A 49 -9.97 -3.73 -1.22
N ALA A 50 -10.08 -3.87 -2.55
CA ALA A 50 -10.52 -2.78 -3.42
C ALA A 50 -11.94 -2.33 -3.07
N VAL A 51 -12.90 -3.26 -2.96
CA VAL A 51 -14.31 -2.94 -2.64
C VAL A 51 -14.43 -2.33 -1.24
N GLY A 52 -13.79 -2.95 -0.24
CA GLY A 52 -13.82 -2.47 1.14
C GLY A 52 -13.19 -1.09 1.30
N SER A 53 -12.05 -0.88 0.65
CA SER A 53 -11.35 0.42 0.66
C SER A 53 -12.12 1.50 -0.10
N ALA A 54 -12.79 1.16 -1.21
CA ALA A 54 -13.66 2.08 -1.94
C ALA A 54 -14.82 2.56 -1.08
N PHE A 55 -15.58 1.65 -0.49
CA PHE A 55 -16.71 2.02 0.36
C PHE A 55 -16.25 2.77 1.62
N GLY A 56 -15.18 2.31 2.25
CA GLY A 56 -14.66 2.92 3.47
C GLY A 56 -14.09 4.33 3.25
N SER A 57 -13.39 4.57 2.13
CA SER A 57 -12.88 5.90 1.79
C SER A 57 -13.99 6.87 1.40
N LEU A 58 -15.04 6.40 0.71
CA LEU A 58 -16.24 7.22 0.44
C LEU A 58 -16.99 7.57 1.73
N ARG A 59 -17.07 6.65 2.69
CA ARG A 59 -17.73 6.90 3.98
C ARG A 59 -16.93 7.81 4.90
N ASN A 60 -15.61 7.69 4.90
CA ASN A 60 -14.72 8.56 5.67
C ASN A 60 -13.48 8.94 4.83
N PRO A 61 -13.52 10.10 4.16
CA PRO A 61 -12.41 10.57 3.33
C PRO A 61 -11.11 10.87 4.10
N HIS A 62 -11.17 11.08 5.42
CA HIS A 62 -9.98 11.30 6.24
C HIS A 62 -9.16 10.01 6.45
N ARG A 63 -9.69 8.85 6.05
CA ARG A 63 -8.96 7.57 6.01
C ARG A 63 -8.12 7.45 4.74
N HIS A 64 -7.01 8.19 4.72
CA HIS A 64 -6.04 8.17 3.63
C HIS A 64 -5.46 6.78 3.36
N ASP A 65 -5.38 5.93 4.39
CA ASP A 65 -4.94 4.53 4.30
C ASP A 65 -5.81 3.72 3.33
N LEU A 66 -7.13 3.93 3.36
CA LEU A 66 -8.06 3.26 2.45
C LEU A 66 -7.94 3.80 1.02
N ILE A 67 -7.69 5.10 0.86
CA ILE A 67 -7.48 5.67 -0.48
C ILE A 67 -6.21 5.09 -1.10
N ALA A 68 -5.14 4.98 -0.33
CA ALA A 68 -3.89 4.35 -0.77
C ALA A 68 -4.11 2.87 -1.11
N ALA A 69 -4.75 2.11 -0.23
CA ALA A 69 -5.05 0.70 -0.46
C ALA A 69 -5.93 0.46 -1.68
N LEU A 70 -6.93 1.31 -1.92
CA LEU A 70 -7.76 1.28 -3.13
C LEU A 70 -6.92 1.49 -4.39
N GLY A 71 -6.04 2.49 -4.39
CA GLY A 71 -5.13 2.76 -5.49
C GLY A 71 -4.22 1.57 -5.80
N GLU A 72 -3.58 1.01 -4.78
CA GLU A 72 -2.69 -0.16 -4.95
C GLU A 72 -3.45 -1.42 -5.39
N ALA A 73 -4.67 -1.63 -4.88
CA ALA A 73 -5.49 -2.77 -5.24
C ALA A 73 -5.99 -2.72 -6.69
N THR A 74 -6.14 -1.52 -7.27
CA THR A 74 -6.68 -1.30 -8.63
C THR A 74 -5.63 -0.91 -9.67
N ALA A 75 -4.39 -0.65 -9.26
CA ALA A 75 -3.31 -0.23 -10.15
C ALA A 75 -2.92 -1.28 -11.21
N LYS A 76 -3.00 -2.58 -10.85
CA LYS A 76 -2.66 -3.69 -11.75
C LYS A 76 -3.89 -4.30 -12.42
N PRO A 77 -3.74 -4.85 -13.64
CA PRO A 77 -2.48 -5.01 -14.39
C PRO A 77 -2.15 -3.84 -15.33
N TYR A 78 -2.99 -2.82 -15.43
CA TYR A 78 -2.92 -1.86 -16.54
C TYR A 78 -2.23 -0.54 -16.19
N PHE A 79 -2.70 0.16 -15.17
CA PHE A 79 -2.38 1.57 -14.97
C PHE A 79 -0.90 1.80 -14.63
N ILE A 80 -0.38 1.02 -13.68
CA ILE A 80 1.00 1.22 -13.22
C ILE A 80 2.02 0.78 -14.27
N SER A 81 1.76 -0.32 -14.97
CA SER A 81 2.63 -0.80 -16.03
C SER A 81 2.63 0.15 -17.22
N ARG A 82 1.47 0.70 -17.61
CA ARG A 82 1.39 1.74 -18.65
C ARG A 82 2.11 3.02 -18.23
N LEU A 83 1.95 3.47 -16.99
CA LEU A 83 2.66 4.64 -16.46
C LEU A 83 4.18 4.43 -16.51
N ARG A 84 4.66 3.27 -16.05
CA ARG A 84 6.08 2.91 -16.09
C ARG A 84 6.62 2.93 -17.52
N THR A 85 5.91 2.33 -18.48
CA THR A 85 6.29 2.38 -19.90
C THR A 85 6.38 3.81 -20.42
N ALA A 86 5.40 4.66 -20.09
CA ALA A 86 5.41 6.07 -20.48
C ALA A 86 6.61 6.84 -19.87
N MET A 87 6.94 6.59 -18.60
CA MET A 87 8.10 7.17 -17.95
C MET A 87 9.41 6.69 -18.58
N LEU A 88 9.52 5.41 -18.93
CA LEU A 88 10.71 4.85 -19.58
C LEU A 88 10.94 5.42 -20.98
N ALA A 89 9.90 5.86 -21.68
CA ALA A 89 10.04 6.53 -22.98
C ALA A 89 10.70 7.92 -22.85
N ASN A 90 10.56 8.60 -21.71
CA ASN A 90 11.09 9.94 -21.47
C ASN A 90 12.45 9.91 -20.72
N PRO A 91 13.48 10.68 -21.13
CA PRO A 91 14.76 10.72 -20.42
C PRO A 91 14.65 11.14 -18.96
N THR A 92 13.79 12.10 -18.64
CA THR A 92 13.51 12.52 -17.26
C THR A 92 12.80 11.41 -16.50
N GLY A 93 11.83 10.72 -17.12
CA GLY A 93 11.14 9.60 -16.49
C GLY A 93 12.08 8.44 -16.17
N ARG A 94 13.00 8.09 -17.08
CA ARG A 94 14.07 7.10 -16.82
C ARG A 94 14.96 7.51 -15.64
N ARG A 95 15.31 8.79 -15.53
CA ARG A 95 16.10 9.30 -14.41
C ARG A 95 15.33 9.16 -13.10
N ILE A 96 14.05 9.52 -13.07
CA ILE A 96 13.21 9.38 -11.87
C ILE A 96 13.11 7.91 -11.44
N LEU A 97 12.87 6.98 -12.38
CA LEU A 97 12.76 5.55 -12.06
C LEU A 97 14.07 4.95 -11.56
N ARG A 98 15.22 5.46 -12.03
CA ARG A 98 16.55 5.03 -11.57
C ARG A 98 16.90 5.59 -10.20
N ASP A 99 16.76 6.91 -10.03
CA ASP A 99 17.25 7.63 -8.85
C ASP A 99 16.27 7.48 -7.67
N ARG A 100 15.00 7.16 -7.95
CA ARG A 100 13.91 7.00 -6.99
C ARG A 100 13.90 8.10 -5.91
N PRO A 101 13.91 9.39 -6.31
CA PRO A 101 13.99 10.49 -5.36
C PRO A 101 12.75 10.46 -4.46
N ARG A 102 12.96 10.50 -3.15
CA ARG A 102 11.89 10.57 -2.15
C ARG A 102 11.92 11.91 -1.45
N ILE A 103 10.73 12.49 -1.27
CA ILE A 103 10.55 13.71 -0.48
C ILE A 103 10.16 13.25 0.93
N THR A 104 11.08 13.39 1.87
CA THR A 104 10.88 13.12 3.30
C THR A 104 11.37 14.32 4.11
N SER A 105 11.02 14.36 5.40
CA SER A 105 11.57 15.40 6.29
C SER A 105 13.09 15.31 6.47
N GLN A 106 13.69 14.15 6.13
CA GLN A 106 15.15 13.96 6.18
C GLN A 106 15.85 14.53 4.94
N THR A 107 15.26 14.36 3.76
CA THR A 107 15.83 14.87 2.51
C THR A 107 15.60 16.38 2.34
N MET A 108 14.60 16.94 3.02
CA MET A 108 14.17 18.32 2.86
C MET A 108 13.66 18.90 4.19
N SER A 109 14.34 19.95 4.68
CA SER A 109 13.95 20.62 5.93
C SER A 109 12.76 21.55 5.71
N LEU A 110 11.63 21.22 6.34
CA LEU A 110 10.43 22.07 6.33
C LEU A 110 10.67 23.43 6.99
N GLU A 111 11.53 23.50 8.01
CA GLU A 111 11.89 24.76 8.67
C GLU A 111 12.52 25.75 7.68
N LYS A 112 13.44 25.27 6.83
CA LYS A 112 14.04 26.10 5.78
C LYS A 112 13.01 26.55 4.75
N LEU A 113 12.09 25.65 4.35
CA LEU A 113 11.04 25.99 3.40
C LEU A 113 10.09 27.08 3.91
N ARG A 114 9.77 27.07 5.21
CA ARG A 114 8.94 28.11 5.84
C ARG A 114 9.61 29.48 5.83
N GLN A 115 10.94 29.54 5.79
CA GLN A 115 11.70 30.79 5.75
C GLN A 115 11.86 31.35 4.32
N LEU A 116 11.50 30.58 3.29
CA LEU A 116 11.59 31.06 1.91
C LEU A 116 10.60 32.20 1.64
N PRO A 117 10.88 33.06 0.63
CA PRO A 117 9.95 34.08 0.16
C PRO A 117 8.59 33.51 -0.28
N GLU A 118 7.52 34.29 -0.12
CA GLU A 118 6.13 33.86 -0.34
C GLU A 118 5.80 33.49 -1.80
N ASP A 119 6.58 33.99 -2.76
CA ASP A 119 6.45 33.71 -4.18
C ASP A 119 7.11 32.38 -4.62
N THR A 120 7.70 31.63 -3.69
CA THR A 120 8.35 30.36 -3.99
C THR A 120 7.42 29.15 -3.81
N VAL A 121 7.63 28.12 -4.65
CA VAL A 121 6.95 26.82 -4.51
C VAL A 121 7.23 26.18 -3.15
N GLY A 122 8.44 26.33 -2.62
CA GLY A 122 8.84 25.77 -1.34
C GLY A 122 8.04 26.35 -0.16
N ARG A 123 7.87 27.68 -0.14
CA ARG A 123 7.05 28.36 0.88
C ARG A 123 5.57 27.97 0.76
N ALA A 124 5.05 27.91 -0.47
CA ALA A 124 3.68 27.47 -0.72
C ALA A 124 3.43 26.03 -0.27
N TYR A 125 4.37 25.12 -0.53
CA TYR A 125 4.29 23.73 -0.10
C TYR A 125 4.30 23.59 1.43
N ALA A 126 5.21 24.28 2.13
CA ALA A 126 5.27 24.25 3.59
C ALA A 126 4.01 24.85 4.24
N ALA A 127 3.51 25.97 3.70
CA ALA A 127 2.27 26.59 4.20
C ALA A 127 1.05 25.67 4.01
N TRP A 128 0.98 24.93 2.90
CA TRP A 128 -0.06 23.93 2.69
C TRP A 128 0.02 22.79 3.71
N LEU A 129 1.22 22.23 3.94
CA LEU A 129 1.43 21.17 4.94
C LEU A 129 0.99 21.60 6.34
N ASP A 130 1.37 22.82 6.75
CA ASP A 130 1.00 23.38 8.06
C ASP A 130 -0.52 23.56 8.19
N ARG A 131 -1.19 24.00 7.12
CA ARG A 131 -2.65 24.19 7.11
C ARG A 131 -3.42 22.87 7.17
N GLU A 132 -2.97 21.86 6.45
CA GLU A 132 -3.63 20.54 6.43
C GLU A 132 -3.21 19.66 7.61
N GLY A 133 -2.22 20.08 8.40
CA GLY A 133 -1.71 19.33 9.56
C GLY A 133 -1.02 18.02 9.17
N VAL A 134 -0.44 17.95 7.97
CA VAL A 134 0.25 16.77 7.44
C VAL A 134 1.74 17.03 7.25
N THR A 135 2.53 15.96 7.16
CA THR A 135 3.97 16.01 6.87
C THR A 135 4.27 15.21 5.60
N PRO A 136 5.44 15.43 4.95
CA PRO A 136 5.90 14.58 3.84
C PRO A 136 5.95 13.09 4.21
N ASP A 137 6.17 12.78 5.50
CA ASP A 137 6.30 11.42 6.02
C ASP A 137 4.94 10.80 6.39
N THR A 138 3.84 11.55 6.35
CA THR A 138 2.47 11.04 6.59
C THR A 138 2.02 10.06 5.49
N ARG A 139 2.71 10.03 4.34
CA ARG A 139 2.35 9.15 3.24
C ARG A 139 2.60 7.68 3.59
N ASP A 140 1.54 6.87 3.52
CA ASP A 140 1.64 5.41 3.70
C ASP A 140 2.62 4.78 2.69
N GLN A 141 3.44 3.84 3.20
CA GLN A 141 4.29 3.00 2.36
C GLN A 141 3.44 2.06 1.49
N VAL A 142 3.91 1.78 0.28
CA VAL A 142 3.28 0.84 -0.66
C VAL A 142 3.45 -0.59 -0.16
N ARG A 143 2.34 -1.34 -0.10
CA ARG A 143 2.29 -2.68 0.49
C ARG A 143 1.77 -3.73 -0.47
N TYR A 144 0.82 -3.41 -1.34
CA TYR A 144 0.03 -4.40 -2.07
C TYR A 144 0.43 -4.52 -3.55
N ILE A 145 1.58 -3.97 -3.95
CA ILE A 145 2.10 -4.08 -5.32
C ILE A 145 3.14 -5.21 -5.39
N ASP A 146 2.89 -6.20 -6.24
CA ASP A 146 3.74 -7.40 -6.27
C ASP A 146 5.14 -7.16 -6.90
N ASP A 147 5.27 -6.22 -7.84
CA ASP A 147 6.55 -5.94 -8.50
C ASP A 147 7.29 -4.81 -7.76
N PRO A 148 8.50 -5.07 -7.21
CA PRO A 148 9.28 -4.03 -6.51
C PRO A 148 9.64 -2.83 -7.40
N GLU A 149 9.68 -3.00 -8.72
CA GLU A 149 9.95 -1.90 -9.67
C GLU A 149 8.72 -1.01 -9.92
N GLU A 150 7.55 -1.48 -9.51
CA GLU A 150 6.28 -0.76 -9.61
C GLU A 150 5.76 -0.32 -8.23
N ALA A 151 6.44 -0.68 -7.14
CA ALA A 151 6.09 -0.32 -5.77
C ALA A 151 6.71 1.02 -5.33
#